data_AF-A0A0G1UVW9-F1
#
_entry.id   AF-A0A0G1UVW9-F1
#
_cell.length_a   1.000
_cell.length_b   1.000
_cell.length_c   1.000
_cell.angle_alpha   90.00
_cell.angle_beta   90.00
_cell.angle_gamma   90.00
#
_symmetry.space_group_name_H-M   'P 1'
#
loop_
_entity.id
_entity.type
_entity.pdbx_description
1 polymer ?
#
loop_
_entity_poly.entity_id
_entity_poly.type
_entity_poly.pdbx_seq_one_letter_code
_entity_poly.pdbx_strand_id
1 'polypeptide(L)'
;MVFFCKIVIMQNMFKNIPASLLVLAVASFIFGVALSYHIKTTTFNDPLALGEVLESNKFSIGGLEVSDPSGGGFTVEVESIANLNSLNNEKNSEPMMPDLAELALVPSPRDDFDRMTAQKIAETVAYLAHNSDSYDDWLNLAIYRKQLADYEGARLIFEFATKKWPSQSIPESNLANLYNLYIKNYAEAERHYLHAMSLEPGRIANYRDLHELYKGGIGSADAAEKILLKGLEVLPGNTELLILLAGHYKDNKRFSEAELRYNEIKVIAEAAGDSSLTAFAERELETLK
;
A
#
# COMPACT_ATOMS: atom_id res chain seq x y z
N MET A 1 -29.05 -21.44 2.94
CA MET A 1 -27.63 -21.20 2.59
C MET A 1 -27.63 -19.90 1.79
N VAL A 2 -27.07 -18.81 2.34
CA VAL A 2 -27.18 -17.45 1.77
C VAL A 2 -25.82 -17.03 1.21
N PHE A 3 -25.63 -17.01 -0.10
CA PHE A 3 -24.35 -16.62 -0.71
C PHE A 3 -24.26 -15.09 -0.89
N PHE A 4 -23.05 -14.53 -0.75
CA PHE A 4 -22.75 -13.14 -1.09
C PHE A 4 -21.73 -13.11 -2.25
N CYS A 5 -22.01 -12.31 -3.28
CA CYS A 5 -21.12 -12.13 -4.44
C CYS A 5 -20.21 -10.93 -4.26
N LYS A 6 -18.92 -11.10 -4.58
CA LYS A 6 -17.96 -10.01 -4.78
C LYS A 6 -17.85 -9.77 -6.29
N ILE A 7 -18.04 -8.54 -6.74
CA ILE A 7 -17.96 -8.17 -8.17
C ILE A 7 -16.57 -7.59 -8.42
N VAL A 8 -15.78 -8.27 -9.27
CA VAL A 8 -14.46 -7.78 -9.70
C VAL A 8 -14.61 -7.32 -11.15
N ILE A 9 -14.45 -6.01 -11.39
CA ILE A 9 -14.54 -5.44 -12.74
C ILE A 9 -13.17 -5.54 -13.40
N MET A 10 -13.03 -6.33 -14.46
CA MET A 10 -11.80 -6.38 -15.26
C MET A 10 -11.60 -5.06 -16.01
N GLN A 11 -10.52 -4.34 -15.69
CA GLN A 11 -10.04 -3.23 -16.50
C GLN A 11 -9.35 -3.76 -17.75
N ASN A 12 -10.06 -3.84 -18.86
CA ASN A 12 -9.46 -3.80 -20.17
C ASN A 12 -10.43 -3.16 -21.16
N MET A 13 -9.92 -2.28 -22.02
CA MET A 13 -10.58 -1.60 -23.15
C MET A 13 -10.99 -0.13 -22.95
N PHE A 14 -10.02 0.71 -22.57
CA PHE A 14 -10.00 2.11 -23.05
C PHE A 14 -8.90 2.27 -24.10
N LYS A 15 -9.15 1.79 -25.32
CA LYS A 15 -8.45 2.26 -26.51
C LYS A 15 -9.50 2.90 -27.42
N ASN A 16 -9.38 4.22 -27.60
CA ASN A 16 -10.14 5.09 -28.51
C ASN A 16 -11.39 5.78 -27.92
N ILE A 17 -11.17 6.91 -27.22
CA ILE A 17 -12.16 7.98 -27.12
C ILE A 17 -11.52 9.27 -27.66
N PRO A 18 -12.09 9.93 -28.69
CA PRO A 18 -11.62 11.24 -29.16
C PRO A 18 -11.99 12.35 -28.17
N ALA A 19 -11.14 13.38 -28.11
CA ALA A 19 -11.04 14.43 -27.07
C ALA A 19 -12.24 15.40 -26.90
N SER A 20 -13.50 14.94 -26.94
CA SER A 20 -14.69 15.80 -26.85
C SER A 20 -15.76 15.39 -25.82
N LEU A 21 -15.55 14.34 -25.02
CA LEU A 21 -16.45 13.99 -23.92
C LEU A 21 -15.68 13.87 -22.60
N LEU A 22 -15.35 15.02 -22.02
CA LEU A 22 -14.95 15.13 -20.62
C LEU A 22 -15.49 16.44 -20.05
N VAL A 23 -16.81 16.59 -19.96
CA VAL A 23 -17.45 17.64 -19.14
C VAL A 23 -18.78 17.09 -18.59
N LEU A 24 -18.98 17.25 -17.27
CA LEU A 24 -20.09 16.83 -16.39
C LEU A 24 -20.02 15.38 -15.88
N ALA A 25 -20.07 15.09 -14.57
CA ALA A 25 -20.09 15.94 -13.39
C ALA A 25 -19.73 15.09 -12.15
N VAL A 26 -18.77 15.58 -11.38
CA VAL A 26 -18.70 15.39 -9.94
C VAL A 26 -19.81 16.26 -9.34
N ALA A 27 -20.86 15.67 -8.75
CA ALA A 27 -21.73 16.34 -7.77
C ALA A 27 -22.83 15.38 -7.25
N SER A 28 -22.63 14.78 -6.07
CA SER A 28 -23.66 14.52 -5.03
C SER A 28 -23.01 13.75 -3.87
N PHE A 29 -22.18 14.43 -3.10
CA PHE A 29 -22.01 14.10 -1.69
C PHE A 29 -22.96 15.04 -0.92
N ILE A 30 -23.51 14.60 0.21
CA ILE A 30 -24.30 15.38 1.19
C ILE A 30 -25.82 15.45 0.92
N PHE A 31 -26.60 14.53 1.50
CA PHE A 31 -27.75 14.81 2.39
C PHE A 31 -28.22 13.50 3.03
N GLY A 32 -28.29 13.48 4.37
CA GLY A 32 -28.69 12.28 5.12
C GLY A 32 -30.14 11.88 4.86
N VAL A 33 -30.34 10.60 4.55
CA VAL A 33 -31.63 9.92 4.71
C VAL A 33 -31.36 8.60 5.41
N ALA A 34 -31.76 8.52 6.68
CA ALA A 34 -31.86 7.28 7.41
C ALA A 34 -32.87 6.36 6.68
N LEU A 35 -32.38 5.29 6.07
CA LEU A 35 -33.24 4.26 5.51
C LEU A 35 -33.23 3.05 6.44
N SER A 36 -34.25 2.97 7.29
CA SER A 36 -34.58 1.77 8.05
C SER A 36 -34.89 0.62 7.08
N TYR A 37 -34.02 -0.39 7.02
CA TYR A 37 -34.32 -1.59 6.25
C TYR A 37 -35.23 -2.51 7.06
N HIS A 38 -36.49 -2.63 6.64
CA HIS A 38 -37.32 -3.79 6.92
C HIS A 38 -36.88 -4.92 5.98
N ILE A 39 -36.14 -5.89 6.52
CA ILE A 39 -35.77 -7.10 5.78
C ILE A 39 -37.01 -8.01 5.72
N LYS A 40 -37.70 -8.04 4.58
CA LYS A 40 -38.60 -9.17 4.25
C LYS A 40 -37.71 -10.34 3.84
N THR A 41 -37.69 -11.39 4.65
CA THR A 41 -37.00 -12.65 4.34
C THR A 41 -37.62 -13.27 3.09
N THR A 42 -36.87 -13.34 2.00
CA THR A 42 -37.27 -14.03 0.76
C THR A 42 -36.33 -15.21 0.56
N THR A 43 -36.87 -16.40 0.38
CA THR A 43 -36.14 -17.66 0.20
C THR A 43 -35.51 -17.77 -1.18
N PHE A 44 -34.24 -18.20 -1.24
CA PHE A 44 -33.50 -18.53 -2.46
C PHE A 44 -34.09 -19.78 -3.13
N ASN A 45 -34.35 -19.72 -4.44
CA ASN A 45 -34.93 -20.84 -5.20
C ASN A 45 -33.99 -21.59 -6.14
N ASP A 46 -32.70 -21.25 -6.24
CA ASP A 46 -31.72 -22.10 -6.94
C ASP A 46 -30.37 -22.10 -6.20
N PRO A 47 -29.76 -23.25 -5.91
CA PRO A 47 -28.45 -23.32 -5.26
C PRO A 47 -27.34 -23.17 -6.31
N LEU A 48 -26.67 -22.01 -6.33
CA LEU A 48 -25.41 -21.85 -7.05
C LEU A 48 -24.29 -22.65 -6.34
N ALA A 49 -23.46 -23.35 -7.11
CA ALA A 49 -22.38 -24.15 -6.57
C ALA A 49 -21.15 -23.30 -6.22
N LEU A 50 -20.44 -23.69 -5.16
CA LEU A 50 -19.23 -23.03 -4.68
C LEU A 50 -18.11 -23.12 -5.73
N GLY A 51 -17.46 -22.00 -6.06
CA GLY A 51 -16.34 -21.95 -7.02
C GLY A 51 -16.75 -21.88 -8.51
N GLU A 52 -18.03 -21.62 -8.80
CA GLU A 52 -18.50 -21.42 -10.17
C GLU A 52 -18.19 -20.00 -10.65
N VAL A 53 -17.46 -19.88 -11.77
CA VAL A 53 -17.22 -18.61 -12.46
C VAL A 53 -18.32 -18.42 -13.50
N LEU A 54 -19.19 -17.45 -13.27
CA LEU A 54 -20.26 -17.10 -14.21
C LEU A 54 -19.82 -15.92 -15.07
N GLU A 55 -19.70 -16.14 -16.38
CA GLU A 55 -19.56 -15.07 -17.37
C GLU A 55 -20.97 -14.58 -17.74
N SER A 56 -21.28 -13.32 -17.40
CA SER A 56 -22.57 -12.74 -17.77
C SER A 56 -22.48 -11.24 -18.04
N ASN A 57 -23.37 -10.75 -18.90
CA ASN A 57 -23.52 -9.32 -19.19
C ASN A 57 -24.60 -8.66 -18.30
N LYS A 58 -25.37 -9.48 -17.57
CA LYS A 58 -26.39 -9.07 -16.61
C LYS A 58 -26.53 -10.15 -15.53
N PHE A 59 -26.42 -9.75 -14.28
CA PHE A 59 -26.52 -10.64 -13.11
C PHE A 59 -27.47 -10.04 -12.07
N SER A 60 -28.27 -10.88 -11.41
CA SER A 60 -29.16 -10.44 -10.33
C SER A 60 -28.97 -11.28 -9.08
N ILE A 61 -28.67 -10.62 -7.96
CA ILE A 61 -28.57 -11.25 -6.64
C ILE A 61 -29.32 -10.40 -5.61
N GLY A 62 -30.25 -11.02 -4.88
CA GLY A 62 -30.97 -10.35 -3.79
C GLY A 62 -31.73 -9.07 -4.21
N GLY A 63 -32.18 -8.97 -5.47
CA GLY A 63 -32.88 -7.78 -5.99
C GLY A 63 -31.97 -6.64 -6.46
N LEU A 64 -30.64 -6.79 -6.38
CA LEU A 64 -29.70 -5.91 -7.08
C LEU A 64 -29.48 -6.45 -8.49
N GLU A 65 -29.76 -5.63 -9.51
CA GLU A 65 -29.35 -5.89 -10.89
C GLU A 65 -28.02 -5.20 -11.16
N VAL A 66 -27.02 -5.97 -11.57
CA VAL A 66 -25.77 -5.44 -12.11
C VAL A 66 -25.73 -5.77 -13.59
N SER A 67 -25.65 -4.74 -14.42
CA SER A 67 -25.50 -4.85 -15.86
C SER A 67 -24.31 -4.04 -16.30
N ASP A 68 -23.48 -4.59 -17.17
CA ASP A 68 -22.44 -3.85 -17.87
C ASP A 68 -23.01 -3.37 -19.22
N PRO A 69 -23.36 -2.08 -19.37
CA PRO A 69 -23.91 -1.56 -20.61
C PRO A 69 -22.89 -1.48 -21.76
N SER A 70 -21.59 -1.70 -21.49
CA SER A 70 -20.53 -1.69 -22.50
C SER A 70 -20.33 -3.03 -23.21
N GLY A 71 -20.93 -4.11 -22.69
CA GLY A 71 -20.88 -5.46 -23.27
C GLY A 71 -19.57 -6.23 -23.04
N GLY A 72 -18.68 -5.73 -22.17
CA GLY A 72 -17.42 -6.38 -21.80
C GLY A 72 -17.59 -7.55 -20.83
N GLY A 73 -18.73 -7.62 -20.14
CA GLY A 73 -19.05 -8.70 -19.19
C GLY A 73 -18.24 -8.58 -17.89
N PHE A 74 -18.64 -9.35 -16.88
CA PHE A 74 -17.92 -9.45 -15.61
C PHE A 74 -17.96 -10.89 -15.10
N THR A 75 -16.91 -11.29 -14.37
CA THR A 75 -16.85 -12.59 -13.69
C THR A 75 -17.31 -12.42 -12.25
N VAL A 76 -18.17 -13.33 -11.81
CA VAL A 76 -18.67 -13.38 -10.44
C VAL A 76 -18.13 -14.64 -9.79
N GLU A 77 -17.39 -14.48 -8.69
CA GLU A 77 -16.89 -15.59 -7.89
C GLU A 77 -17.69 -15.66 -6.58
N VAL A 78 -18.28 -16.83 -6.33
CA VAL A 78 -19.16 -17.07 -5.17
C VAL A 78 -18.34 -17.66 -4.02
N GLU A 79 -18.07 -16.85 -2.99
CA GLU A 79 -17.39 -17.29 -1.77
C GLU A 79 -18.38 -17.76 -0.68
N SER A 80 -17.92 -18.65 0.22
CA SER A 80 -18.74 -19.17 1.32
C SER A 80 -18.86 -18.15 2.48
N ILE A 81 -20.03 -18.13 3.15
CA ILE A 81 -20.27 -17.31 4.35
C ILE A 81 -19.27 -17.62 5.47
N ALA A 82 -18.75 -18.85 5.55
CA ALA A 82 -17.78 -19.24 6.56
C ALA A 82 -16.48 -18.41 6.46
N ASN A 83 -16.05 -18.06 5.24
CA ASN A 83 -14.87 -17.22 5.01
C ASN A 83 -15.11 -15.75 5.36
N LEU A 84 -16.32 -15.24 5.14
CA LEU A 84 -16.69 -13.88 5.55
C LEU A 84 -16.78 -13.75 7.08
N ASN A 85 -17.30 -14.78 7.76
CA ASN A 85 -17.36 -14.80 9.21
C ASN A 85 -15.97 -15.01 9.85
N SER A 86 -15.07 -15.77 9.23
CA SER A 86 -13.67 -15.86 9.72
C SER A 86 -12.93 -14.54 9.55
N LEU A 87 -13.06 -13.85 8.41
CA LEU A 87 -12.49 -12.51 8.18
C LEU A 87 -13.04 -11.47 9.16
N ASN A 88 -14.35 -11.51 9.46
CA ASN A 88 -14.97 -10.61 10.44
C ASN A 88 -14.60 -10.96 11.89
N ASN A 89 -14.38 -12.23 12.21
CA ASN A 89 -13.93 -12.65 13.54
C ASN A 89 -12.45 -12.32 13.78
N GLU A 90 -11.57 -12.46 12.79
CA GLU A 90 -10.17 -12.02 12.87
C GLU A 90 -10.04 -10.51 13.07
N LYS A 91 -10.95 -9.72 12.49
CA LYS A 91 -10.97 -8.25 12.62
C LYS A 91 -11.42 -7.77 14.01
N ASN A 92 -12.09 -8.63 14.79
CA ASN A 92 -12.66 -8.32 16.11
C ASN A 92 -11.95 -9.01 17.28
N SER A 93 -10.98 -9.90 17.03
CA SER A 93 -10.10 -10.46 18.06
C SER A 93 -8.95 -9.49 18.36
N GLU A 94 -8.62 -9.29 19.63
CA GLU A 94 -7.39 -8.58 19.99
C GLU A 94 -6.19 -9.23 19.29
N PRO A 95 -5.24 -8.44 18.75
CA PRO A 95 -4.08 -8.99 18.10
C PRO A 95 -3.30 -9.85 19.08
N MET A 96 -3.11 -11.12 18.73
CA MET A 96 -2.34 -12.04 19.55
C MET A 96 -0.92 -11.50 19.71
N MET A 97 -0.55 -11.18 20.94
CA MET A 97 0.80 -10.75 21.28
C MET A 97 1.78 -11.88 20.96
N PRO A 98 2.90 -11.61 20.27
CA PRO A 98 3.94 -12.62 20.05
C PRO A 98 4.54 -13.11 21.38
N ASP A 99 5.00 -14.36 21.41
CA ASP A 99 5.63 -14.93 22.61
C ASP A 99 6.96 -14.22 22.90
N LEU A 100 6.99 -13.45 24.00
CA LEU A 100 8.17 -12.72 24.45
C LEU A 100 9.38 -13.64 24.71
N ALA A 101 9.16 -14.88 25.15
CA ALA A 101 10.26 -15.83 25.35
C ALA A 101 10.91 -16.21 24.01
N GLU A 102 10.10 -16.42 22.96
CA GLU A 102 10.61 -16.64 21.60
C GLU A 102 11.27 -15.38 21.04
N LEU A 103 10.76 -14.19 21.39
CA LEU A 103 11.38 -12.94 20.95
C LEU A 103 12.73 -12.63 21.60
N ALA A 104 12.98 -13.17 22.80
CA ALA A 104 14.29 -13.07 23.47
C ALA A 104 15.36 -13.95 22.84
N LEU A 105 14.97 -14.98 22.06
CA LEU A 105 15.90 -15.85 21.36
C LEU A 105 16.43 -15.16 20.11
N VAL A 106 17.71 -14.79 20.14
CA VAL A 106 18.39 -14.09 19.03
C VAL A 106 19.45 -14.97 18.36
N PRO A 107 19.79 -14.70 17.08
CA PRO A 107 20.93 -15.33 16.43
C PRO A 107 22.23 -15.16 17.21
N SER A 108 23.17 -16.10 17.05
CA SER A 108 24.48 -16.00 17.70
C SER A 108 25.21 -14.71 17.26
N PRO A 109 25.60 -13.82 18.19
CA PRO A 109 26.29 -12.58 17.85
C PRO A 109 27.61 -12.82 17.11
N ARG A 110 27.86 -12.05 16.05
CA ARG A 110 29.09 -12.17 15.23
C ARG A 110 30.19 -11.21 15.70
N ASP A 111 29.81 -10.07 16.27
CA ASP A 111 30.70 -9.00 16.70
C ASP A 111 30.16 -8.25 17.94
N ASP A 112 30.84 -7.17 18.35
CA ASP A 112 30.42 -6.34 19.49
C ASP A 112 29.10 -5.61 19.23
N PHE A 113 28.85 -5.21 17.98
CA PHE A 113 27.60 -4.55 17.61
C PHE A 113 26.41 -5.49 17.76
N ASP A 114 26.54 -6.73 17.28
CA ASP A 114 25.52 -7.77 17.46
C ASP A 114 25.30 -8.08 18.94
N ARG A 115 26.38 -8.14 19.76
CA ARG A 115 26.26 -8.35 21.21
C ARG A 115 25.47 -7.25 21.89
N MET A 116 25.77 -5.99 21.57
CA MET A 116 25.04 -4.84 22.11
C MET A 116 23.57 -4.84 21.65
N THR A 117 23.31 -5.23 20.40
CA THR A 117 21.95 -5.31 19.86
C THR A 117 21.15 -6.44 20.51
N ALA A 118 21.77 -7.61 20.72
CA ALA A 118 21.19 -8.72 21.48
C ALA A 118 20.85 -8.33 22.93
N GLN A 119 21.73 -7.56 23.59
CA GLN A 119 21.46 -7.02 24.92
C GLN A 119 20.22 -6.11 24.91
N LYS A 120 20.13 -5.18 23.95
CA LYS A 120 18.96 -4.30 23.81
C LYS A 120 17.67 -5.08 23.58
N ILE A 121 17.72 -6.16 22.80
CA ILE A 121 16.57 -7.05 22.60
C ILE A 121 16.13 -7.65 23.94
N ALA A 122 17.05 -8.22 24.72
CA ALA A 122 16.74 -8.82 26.01
C ALA A 122 16.16 -7.79 27.00
N GLU A 123 16.74 -6.59 27.08
CA GLU A 123 16.24 -5.49 27.90
C GLU A 123 14.84 -5.04 27.49
N THR A 124 14.60 -4.88 26.18
CA THR A 124 13.31 -4.45 25.63
C THR A 124 12.23 -5.52 25.87
N VAL A 125 12.55 -6.80 25.68
CA VAL A 125 11.63 -7.91 25.97
C VAL A 125 11.26 -7.95 27.46
N ALA A 126 12.25 -7.80 28.35
CA ALA A 126 11.99 -7.76 29.80
C ALA A 126 11.12 -6.56 30.19
N TYR A 127 11.31 -5.41 29.54
CA TYR A 127 10.47 -4.24 29.76
C TYR A 127 9.02 -4.46 29.26
N LEU A 128 8.86 -5.01 28.06
CA LEU A 128 7.55 -5.28 27.44
C LEU A 128 6.73 -6.31 28.22
N ALA A 129 7.38 -7.22 28.97
CA ALA A 129 6.68 -8.14 29.87
C ALA A 129 5.84 -7.44 30.96
N HIS A 130 6.17 -6.18 31.27
CA HIS A 130 5.43 -5.36 32.23
C HIS A 130 4.77 -4.12 31.58
N ASN A 131 5.08 -3.83 30.32
CA ASN A 131 4.65 -2.63 29.60
C ASN A 131 4.22 -2.98 28.17
N SER A 132 3.32 -3.96 28.03
CA SER A 132 2.95 -4.56 26.74
C SER A 132 2.29 -3.60 25.74
N ASP A 133 1.80 -2.45 26.20
CA ASP A 133 1.16 -1.43 25.36
C ASP A 133 2.13 -0.35 24.86
N SER A 134 3.44 -0.48 25.12
CA SER A 134 4.44 0.51 24.67
C SER A 134 4.73 0.39 23.16
N TYR A 135 4.11 1.26 22.37
CA TYR A 135 4.28 1.32 20.91
C TYR A 135 5.74 1.46 20.48
N ASP A 136 6.48 2.39 21.08
CA ASP A 136 7.85 2.68 20.70
C ASP A 136 8.80 1.51 21.00
N ASP A 137 8.59 0.80 22.12
CA ASP A 137 9.41 -0.36 22.49
C ASP A 137 9.18 -1.55 21.57
N TRP A 138 7.93 -1.78 21.13
CA TRP A 138 7.64 -2.78 20.11
C TRP A 138 8.29 -2.45 18.76
N LEU A 139 8.25 -1.18 18.34
CA LEU A 139 8.94 -0.75 17.12
C LEU A 139 10.46 -0.90 17.22
N ASN A 140 11.05 -0.49 18.35
CA ASN A 140 12.48 -0.62 18.60
C ASN A 140 12.90 -2.10 18.61
N LEU A 141 12.11 -2.97 19.24
CA LEU A 141 12.38 -4.41 19.25
C LEU A 141 12.45 -4.98 17.83
N ALA A 142 11.48 -4.65 16.97
CA ALA A 142 11.50 -5.09 15.57
C ALA A 142 12.71 -4.57 14.80
N ILE A 143 13.10 -3.31 15.04
CA ILE A 143 14.30 -2.70 14.43
C ILE A 143 15.57 -3.44 14.89
N TYR A 144 15.72 -3.74 16.18
CA TYR A 144 16.87 -4.49 16.69
C TYR A 144 16.95 -5.90 16.10
N ARG A 145 15.82 -6.60 15.98
CA ARG A 145 15.79 -7.91 15.31
C ARG A 145 16.20 -7.81 13.85
N LYS A 146 15.69 -6.80 13.12
CA LYS A 146 16.10 -6.54 11.74
C LYS A 146 17.62 -6.27 11.63
N GLN A 147 18.22 -5.55 12.58
CA GLN A 147 19.66 -5.27 12.60
C GLN A 147 20.50 -6.55 12.76
N LEU A 148 19.99 -7.55 13.49
CA LEU A 148 20.60 -8.88 13.59
C LEU A 148 20.28 -9.81 12.40
N ALA A 149 19.70 -9.28 11.32
CA ALA A 149 19.19 -10.04 10.18
C ALA A 149 18.10 -11.07 10.54
N ASP A 150 17.47 -10.93 11.71
CA ASP A 150 16.34 -11.73 12.14
C ASP A 150 15.04 -11.12 11.58
N TYR A 151 14.87 -11.31 10.28
CA TYR A 151 13.75 -10.72 9.53
C TYR A 151 12.41 -11.35 9.91
N GLU A 152 12.39 -12.63 10.27
CA GLU A 152 11.16 -13.30 10.68
C GLU A 152 10.69 -12.79 12.04
N GLY A 153 11.61 -12.63 13.00
CA GLY A 153 11.32 -12.01 14.28
C GLY A 153 10.84 -10.56 14.14
N ALA A 154 11.44 -9.78 13.25
CA ALA A 154 11.00 -8.42 12.95
C ALA A 154 9.61 -8.41 12.28
N ARG A 155 9.33 -9.34 11.37
CA ARG A 155 8.04 -9.49 10.67
C ARG A 155 6.91 -9.72 11.66
N LEU A 156 7.07 -10.69 12.57
CA LEU A 156 6.05 -11.01 13.59
C LEU A 156 5.70 -9.78 14.44
N ILE A 157 6.70 -8.99 14.83
CA ILE A 157 6.48 -7.80 15.65
C ILE A 157 5.80 -6.69 14.85
N PHE A 158 6.24 -6.42 13.62
CA PHE A 158 5.58 -5.41 12.80
C PHE A 158 4.13 -5.80 12.48
N GLU A 159 3.84 -7.08 12.21
CA GLU A 159 2.47 -7.58 12.01
C GLU A 159 1.60 -7.46 13.27
N PHE A 160 2.18 -7.68 14.44
CA PHE A 160 1.48 -7.39 15.69
C PHE A 160 1.20 -5.88 15.81
N ALA A 161 2.19 -5.03 15.52
CA ALA A 161 2.06 -3.58 15.64
C ALA A 161 1.03 -2.98 14.66
N THR A 162 0.94 -3.47 13.42
CA THR A 162 -0.08 -3.01 12.45
C THR A 162 -1.50 -3.33 12.92
N LYS A 163 -1.69 -4.44 13.65
CA LYS A 163 -3.00 -4.82 14.20
C LYS A 163 -3.30 -4.12 15.53
N LYS A 164 -2.30 -3.93 16.39
CA LYS A 164 -2.44 -3.30 17.72
C LYS A 164 -2.61 -1.78 17.63
N TRP A 165 -1.96 -1.14 16.67
CA TRP A 165 -2.06 0.29 16.41
C TRP A 165 -2.43 0.58 14.95
N PRO A 166 -3.67 0.26 14.53
CA PRO A 166 -4.08 0.28 13.13
C PRO A 166 -4.12 1.67 12.49
N SER A 167 -4.05 2.75 13.30
CA SER A 167 -3.97 4.12 12.80
C SER A 167 -2.53 4.58 12.54
N GLN A 168 -1.52 3.77 12.85
CA GLN A 168 -0.11 4.14 12.73
C GLN A 168 0.44 3.68 11.37
N SER A 169 0.99 4.62 10.61
CA SER A 169 1.62 4.36 9.31
C SER A 169 2.99 3.70 9.42
N ILE A 170 3.74 3.94 10.51
CA ILE A 170 5.14 3.52 10.66
C ILE A 170 5.30 1.99 10.61
N PRO A 171 4.51 1.18 11.36
CA PRO A 171 4.61 -0.28 11.28
C PRO A 171 4.31 -0.79 9.87
N GLU A 172 3.32 -0.21 9.18
CA GLU A 172 2.97 -0.55 7.79
C GLU A 172 4.14 -0.26 6.84
N SER A 173 4.73 0.93 6.90
CA SER A 173 5.93 1.30 6.12
C SER A 173 7.11 0.36 6.38
N ASN A 174 7.36 0.03 7.66
CA ASN A 174 8.48 -0.81 8.04
C ASN A 174 8.28 -2.27 7.60
N LEU A 175 7.06 -2.78 7.71
CA LEU A 175 6.70 -4.13 7.25
C LEU A 175 6.80 -4.22 5.73
N ALA A 176 6.33 -3.20 5.00
CA ALA A 176 6.48 -3.11 3.55
C ALA A 176 7.96 -3.15 3.13
N ASN A 177 8.80 -2.35 3.79
CA ASN A 177 10.25 -2.31 3.54
C ASN A 177 10.92 -3.65 3.84
N LEU A 178 10.52 -4.32 4.93
CA LEU A 178 11.02 -5.65 5.30
C LEU A 178 10.67 -6.68 4.22
N TYR A 179 9.43 -6.67 3.74
CA TYR A 179 8.96 -7.54 2.66
C TYR A 179 9.67 -7.27 1.33
N ASN A 180 9.88 -6.00 0.97
CA ASN A 180 10.57 -5.60 -0.25
C ASN A 180 12.06 -5.98 -0.25
N LEU A 181 12.78 -5.58 0.80
CA LEU A 181 14.23 -5.62 0.79
C LEU A 181 14.81 -6.96 1.26
N TYR A 182 14.16 -7.67 2.16
CA TYR A 182 14.76 -8.83 2.84
C TYR A 182 13.99 -10.12 2.59
N ILE A 183 12.67 -10.13 2.81
CA ILE A 183 11.85 -11.36 2.65
C ILE A 183 11.54 -11.65 1.17
N LYS A 184 11.52 -10.61 0.33
CA LYS A 184 11.21 -10.67 -1.11
C LYS A 184 9.79 -11.14 -1.43
N ASN A 185 8.83 -10.84 -0.55
CA ASN A 185 7.40 -10.97 -0.84
C ASN A 185 6.86 -9.61 -1.32
N TYR A 186 6.97 -9.37 -2.62
CA TYR A 186 6.66 -8.07 -3.21
C TYR A 186 5.16 -7.71 -3.19
N ALA A 187 4.27 -8.71 -3.24
CA ALA A 187 2.83 -8.48 -3.14
C ALA A 187 2.44 -7.94 -1.75
N GLU A 188 3.00 -8.52 -0.69
CA GLU A 188 2.80 -8.00 0.67
C GLU A 188 3.48 -6.64 0.86
N ALA A 189 4.65 -6.42 0.25
CA ALA A 189 5.29 -5.11 0.28
C ALA A 189 4.40 -4.02 -0.33
N GLU A 190 3.85 -4.25 -1.53
CA GLU A 190 2.92 -3.33 -2.19
C GLU A 190 1.69 -3.06 -1.32
N ARG A 191 1.05 -4.11 -0.79
CA ARG A 191 -0.12 -3.99 0.08
C ARG A 191 0.14 -3.09 1.28
N HIS A 192 1.26 -3.31 1.96
CA HIS A 192 1.64 -2.53 3.15
C HIS A 192 2.07 -1.10 2.81
N TYR A 193 2.78 -0.86 1.70
CA TYR A 193 3.08 0.51 1.25
C TYR A 193 1.82 1.29 0.94
N LEU A 194 0.88 0.71 0.19
CA LEU A 194 -0.40 1.34 -0.14
C LEU A 194 -1.23 1.64 1.11
N HIS A 195 -1.25 0.74 2.09
CA HIS A 195 -1.94 0.98 3.35
C HIS A 195 -1.26 2.11 4.15
N ALA A 196 0.07 2.09 4.28
CA ALA A 196 0.82 3.17 4.94
C ALA A 196 0.56 4.55 4.30
N MET A 197 0.48 4.62 2.97
CA MET A 197 0.14 5.84 2.23
C MET A 197 -1.30 6.31 2.48
N SER A 198 -2.24 5.39 2.73
CA SER A 198 -3.61 5.76 3.07
C SER A 198 -3.73 6.34 4.48
N LEU A 199 -2.89 5.89 5.41
CA LEU A 199 -2.83 6.37 6.79
C LEU A 199 -2.07 7.71 6.90
N GLU A 200 -0.95 7.83 6.19
CA GLU A 200 -0.12 9.05 6.16
C GLU A 200 0.27 9.43 4.72
N PRO A 201 -0.62 10.14 4.00
CA PRO A 201 -0.38 10.53 2.61
C PRO A 201 0.82 11.47 2.41
N GLY A 202 1.29 12.15 3.46
CA GLY A 202 2.42 13.09 3.42
C GLY A 202 3.79 12.42 3.51
N ARG A 203 3.88 11.10 3.70
CA ARG A 203 5.15 10.39 3.87
C ARG A 203 5.81 10.08 2.53
N ILE A 204 6.74 10.94 2.12
CA ILE A 204 7.50 10.84 0.86
C ILE A 204 8.16 9.46 0.70
N ALA A 205 8.73 8.90 1.78
CA ALA A 205 9.42 7.61 1.78
C ALA A 205 8.57 6.47 1.21
N ASN A 206 7.25 6.46 1.44
CA ASN A 206 6.38 5.41 0.92
C ASN A 206 6.22 5.49 -0.61
N TYR A 207 6.14 6.70 -1.17
CA TYR A 207 6.06 6.89 -2.62
C TYR A 207 7.36 6.49 -3.30
N ARG A 208 8.51 6.91 -2.74
CA ARG A 208 9.84 6.55 -3.23
C ARG A 208 10.02 5.03 -3.20
N ASP A 209 9.79 4.41 -2.06
CA ASP A 209 10.09 2.98 -1.90
C ASP A 209 9.14 2.10 -2.74
N LEU A 210 7.87 2.50 -2.90
CA LEU A 210 6.93 1.79 -3.78
C LEU A 210 7.24 2.02 -5.27
N HIS A 211 7.70 3.23 -5.64
CA HIS A 211 8.23 3.50 -6.99
C HIS A 211 9.42 2.58 -7.30
N GLU A 212 10.38 2.44 -6.39
CA GLU A 212 11.52 1.55 -6.57
C GLU A 212 11.09 0.07 -6.66
N LEU A 213 10.12 -0.35 -5.84
CA LEU A 213 9.54 -1.69 -5.94
C LEU A 213 8.89 -1.94 -7.32
N TYR A 214 8.16 -0.96 -7.86
CA TYR A 214 7.57 -1.11 -9.19
C TYR A 214 8.60 -1.06 -10.31
N LYS A 215 9.65 -0.26 -10.17
CA LYS A 215 10.75 -0.17 -11.15
C LYS A 215 11.55 -1.47 -11.25
N GLY A 216 11.82 -2.13 -10.11
CA GLY A 216 12.76 -3.25 -10.05
C GLY A 216 12.18 -4.62 -9.66
N GLY A 217 10.95 -4.67 -9.13
CA GLY A 217 10.39 -5.89 -8.53
C GLY A 217 9.21 -6.48 -9.28
N ILE A 218 8.07 -5.76 -9.29
CA ILE A 218 6.77 -6.31 -9.75
C ILE A 218 5.96 -5.40 -10.66
N GLY A 219 6.39 -4.15 -10.87
CA GLY A 219 5.62 -3.16 -11.59
C GLY A 219 6.05 -2.97 -13.05
N SER A 220 5.37 -2.06 -13.72
CA SER A 220 5.79 -1.49 -15.00
C SER A 220 6.37 -0.09 -14.80
N ALA A 221 7.04 0.44 -15.82
CA ALA A 221 7.46 1.84 -15.83
C ALA A 221 6.26 2.78 -15.55
N ASP A 222 5.12 2.56 -16.19
CA ASP A 222 3.90 3.33 -15.97
C ASP A 222 3.37 3.24 -14.53
N ALA A 223 3.46 2.06 -13.89
CA ALA A 223 3.04 1.91 -12.50
C ALA A 223 3.94 2.70 -11.55
N ALA A 224 5.26 2.64 -11.77
CA ALA A 224 6.24 3.41 -11.01
C ALA A 224 6.02 4.92 -11.17
N GLU A 225 5.81 5.40 -12.41
CA GLU A 225 5.47 6.80 -12.70
C GLU A 225 4.21 7.24 -11.94
N LYS A 226 3.12 6.45 -12.01
CA LYS A 226 1.84 6.78 -11.38
C LYS A 226 1.95 7.01 -9.87
N ILE A 227 2.81 6.28 -9.18
CA ILE A 227 3.01 6.47 -7.74
C ILE A 227 3.69 7.80 -7.44
N LEU A 228 4.70 8.19 -8.21
CA LEU A 228 5.34 9.49 -8.02
C LEU A 228 4.38 10.64 -8.35
N LEU A 229 3.60 10.51 -9.41
CA LEU A 229 2.55 11.49 -9.75
C LEU A 229 1.51 11.62 -8.63
N LYS A 230 1.03 10.51 -8.08
CA LYS A 230 0.14 10.50 -6.91
C LYS A 230 0.76 11.21 -5.71
N GLY A 231 2.07 11.02 -5.48
CA GLY A 231 2.79 11.73 -4.43
C GLY A 231 2.82 13.23 -4.65
N LEU A 232 3.00 13.68 -5.88
CA LEU A 232 3.00 15.10 -6.25
C LEU A 232 1.60 15.74 -6.24
N GLU A 233 0.54 14.96 -6.43
CA GLU A 233 -0.84 15.43 -6.20
C GLU A 233 -1.08 15.79 -4.72
N VAL A 234 -0.51 14.99 -3.81
CA VAL A 234 -0.63 15.21 -2.35
C VAL A 234 0.39 16.25 -1.85
N LEU A 235 1.59 16.27 -2.43
CA LEU A 235 2.72 17.12 -2.04
C LEU A 235 3.23 17.92 -3.26
N PRO A 236 2.48 18.94 -3.74
CA PRO A 236 2.88 19.72 -4.90
C PRO A 236 4.24 20.39 -4.69
N GLY A 237 5.11 20.30 -5.69
CA GLY A 237 6.44 20.92 -5.66
C GLY A 237 7.45 20.22 -4.74
N ASN A 238 7.15 19.02 -4.22
CA ASN A 238 8.13 18.26 -3.47
C ASN A 238 9.33 17.87 -4.35
N THR A 239 10.51 18.39 -4.02
CA THR A 239 11.71 18.24 -4.86
C THR A 239 12.24 16.81 -4.90
N GLU A 240 12.13 16.02 -3.82
CA GLU A 240 12.53 14.60 -3.83
C GLU A 240 11.68 13.80 -4.83
N LEU A 241 10.36 13.97 -4.81
CA LEU A 241 9.46 13.31 -5.76
C LEU A 241 9.67 13.78 -7.20
N LEU A 242 9.91 15.08 -7.41
CA LEU A 242 10.23 15.62 -8.74
C LEU A 242 11.55 15.05 -9.29
N ILE A 243 12.58 14.91 -8.45
CA ILE A 243 13.88 14.33 -8.84
C ILE A 243 13.69 12.87 -9.26
N LEU A 244 12.96 12.09 -8.47
CA LEU A 244 12.67 10.68 -8.80
C LEU A 244 11.88 10.56 -10.11
N LEU A 245 10.93 11.46 -10.34
CA LEU A 245 10.10 11.44 -11.56
C LEU A 245 10.91 11.86 -12.80
N ALA A 246 11.75 12.89 -12.68
CA ALA A 246 12.67 13.31 -13.73
C ALA A 246 13.65 12.19 -14.11
N GLY A 247 14.24 11.55 -13.10
CA GLY A 247 15.12 10.39 -13.29
C GLY A 247 14.39 9.21 -13.92
N HIS A 248 13.16 8.92 -13.50
CA HIS A 248 12.32 7.89 -14.11
C HIS A 248 12.06 8.18 -15.60
N TYR A 249 11.73 9.41 -15.96
CA TYR A 249 11.57 9.79 -17.36
C TYR A 249 12.87 9.66 -18.17
N LYS A 250 14.00 10.10 -17.60
CA LYS A 250 15.32 9.96 -18.23
C LYS A 250 15.68 8.49 -18.50
N ASP A 251 15.50 7.62 -17.49
CA ASP A 251 15.77 6.17 -17.59
C ASP A 251 14.92 5.51 -18.69
N ASN A 252 13.69 5.99 -18.88
CA ASN A 252 12.77 5.51 -19.91
C ASN A 252 12.88 6.27 -21.25
N LYS A 253 13.94 7.06 -21.45
CA LYS A 253 14.22 7.85 -22.67
C LYS A 253 13.13 8.87 -23.03
N ARG A 254 12.35 9.30 -22.03
CA ARG A 254 11.30 10.31 -22.12
C ARG A 254 11.89 11.68 -21.78
N PHE A 255 12.82 12.13 -22.62
CA PHE A 255 13.67 13.29 -22.31
C PHE A 255 12.90 14.60 -22.22
N SER A 256 11.84 14.78 -23.02
CA SER A 256 10.99 15.98 -22.93
C SER A 256 10.26 16.05 -21.57
N GLU A 257 9.73 14.95 -21.06
CA GLU A 257 9.12 14.94 -19.73
C GLU A 257 10.15 15.11 -18.60
N ALA A 258 11.35 14.53 -18.75
CA ALA A 258 12.45 14.74 -17.81
C ALA A 258 12.87 16.22 -17.76
N GLU A 259 13.03 16.87 -18.92
CA GLU A 259 13.36 18.29 -19.05
C GLU A 259 12.32 19.17 -18.34
N LEU A 260 11.02 18.87 -18.50
CA LEU A 260 9.97 19.60 -17.79
C LEU A 260 10.13 19.52 -16.27
N ARG A 261 10.42 18.33 -15.73
CA ARG A 261 10.58 18.15 -14.29
C ARG A 261 11.86 18.79 -13.75
N TYR A 262 12.98 18.71 -14.46
CA TYR A 262 14.21 19.38 -14.03
C TYR A 262 14.08 20.91 -14.09
N ASN A 263 13.38 21.47 -15.07
CA ASN A 263 13.07 22.90 -15.09
C ASN A 263 12.18 23.31 -13.91
N GLU A 264 11.19 22.49 -13.54
CA GLU A 264 10.37 22.73 -12.35
C GLU A 264 11.22 22.74 -11.06
N ILE A 265 12.11 21.75 -10.88
CA ILE A 265 13.06 21.71 -9.76
C ILE A 265 13.93 22.96 -9.73
N LYS A 266 14.47 23.38 -10.88
CA LYS A 266 15.30 24.58 -11.00
C LYS A 266 14.57 25.83 -10.52
N VAL A 267 13.32 26.05 -10.97
CA VAL A 267 12.51 27.21 -10.57
C VAL A 267 12.26 27.20 -9.05
N ILE A 268 11.93 26.03 -8.48
CA ILE A 268 11.73 25.88 -7.03
C ILE A 268 13.03 26.19 -6.26
N ALA A 269 14.17 25.67 -6.73
CA ALA A 269 15.47 25.87 -6.11
C ALA A 269 15.92 27.34 -6.15
N GLU A 270 15.77 28.01 -7.30
CA GLU A 270 16.09 29.44 -7.46
C GLU A 270 15.22 30.31 -6.55
N ALA A 271 13.93 30.03 -6.47
CA ALA A 271 13.01 30.75 -5.57
C ALA A 271 13.38 30.55 -4.09
N ALA A 272 13.94 29.39 -3.73
CA ALA A 272 14.42 29.08 -2.38
C ALA A 272 15.85 29.59 -2.10
N GLY A 273 16.59 30.05 -3.11
CA GLY A 273 18.02 30.39 -2.99
C GLY A 273 18.92 29.15 -2.79
N ASP A 274 18.47 27.96 -3.17
CA ASP A 274 19.24 26.71 -3.06
C ASP A 274 20.16 26.54 -4.28
N SER A 275 21.32 27.19 -4.24
CA SER A 275 22.32 27.12 -5.32
C SER A 275 22.80 25.70 -5.62
N SER A 276 22.77 24.79 -4.64
CA SER A 276 23.19 23.39 -4.85
C SER A 276 22.16 22.65 -5.70
N LEU A 277 20.87 22.82 -5.38
CA LEU A 277 19.80 22.18 -6.12
C LEU A 277 19.61 22.81 -7.51
N THR A 278 19.81 24.12 -7.65
CA THR A 278 19.85 24.79 -8.96
C THR A 278 20.95 24.19 -9.84
N ALA A 279 22.18 24.09 -9.34
CA ALA A 279 23.31 23.53 -10.08
C ALA A 279 23.12 22.03 -10.40
N PHE A 280 22.43 21.28 -9.53
CA PHE A 280 22.00 19.91 -9.83
C PHE A 280 21.06 19.86 -11.03
N ALA A 281 19.99 20.67 -11.02
CA ALA A 281 18.99 20.66 -12.09
C ALA A 281 19.60 21.10 -13.44
N GLU A 282 20.45 22.12 -13.45
CA GLU A 282 21.16 22.59 -14.65
C GLU A 282 22.05 21.50 -15.25
N ARG A 283 22.81 20.78 -14.40
CA ARG A 283 23.66 19.68 -14.85
C ARG A 283 22.84 18.55 -15.46
N GLU A 284 21.75 18.15 -14.81
CA GLU A 284 20.90 17.08 -15.33
C GLU A 284 20.26 17.45 -16.68
N LEU A 285 19.82 18.71 -16.85
CA LEU A 285 19.32 19.23 -18.12
C LEU A 285 20.35 19.13 -19.25
N GLU A 286 21.63 19.37 -18.97
CA GLU A 286 22.70 19.21 -19.97
C GLU A 286 22.88 17.75 -20.43
N THR A 287 22.52 16.78 -19.59
CA THR A 287 22.61 15.34 -19.91
C THR A 287 21.48 14.83 -20.80
N LEU A 288 20.43 15.62 -21.04
CA LEU A 288 19.27 15.22 -21.84
C LEU A 288 19.45 15.43 -23.36
N LYS A 289 20.66 15.83 -23.79
CA LYS A 289 21.01 16.12 -25.19
C LYS A 289 21.37 14.89 -26.00
#